data_AF-A0A9E4KYT3-F1
#
_entry.id   AF-A0A9E4KYT3-F1
#
_cell.length_a   1.000
_cell.length_b   1.000
_cell.length_c   1.000
_cell.angle_alpha   90.00
_cell.angle_beta   90.00
_cell.angle_gamma   90.00
#
_symmetry.space_group_name_H-M   'P 1'
#
loop_
_entity.id
_entity.type
_entity.pdbx_description
1 polymer ?
#
loop_
_entity_poly.entity_id
_entity_poly.type
_entity_poly.pdbx_seq_one_letter_code
_entity_poly.pdbx_strand_id
1 'polypeptide(L)'
;MSRKLVSLVVLLLMLLAFAIPAASQTSGEAVPTITVHSVTQAERPIEYETTRLVVENMRELGLDVEHRAIPWAQLIDEIWYSRVEDQGRAERPFQMTYWRMVGRPERSDPDEFTYNLFHSSVRDGGYNFIGYNNPDYDALAEMQRVEVGDKETRLDIICEAQQMIRNDMVNAYFVHPLTPQLVNTDTFVADSVVTQAGIGVHNFWTWIGIEPTGDDKTLITSTTSFLNSFNPLEIAGDAPSRVTEMTWDRLMRINPIGVAEPWAAESVVWEDSLNVVVTLREGMKWHDGEDVMSDDAAYSFEAALAGTTQTDEDGNEEFRPEAPDYHPFARNVANIEIIDDLSLRFTLHTPSAAFETSSLAKLNLIPKHVWEPIINDLLTKDDADADSIQEEIPIGSGPFKYTA
;
A
#
# COMPACT_ATOMS: atom_id res chain seq x y z
N MET A 1 -1.88 -26.23 35.10
CA MET A 1 -2.86 -25.21 34.66
C MET A 1 -2.35 -24.67 33.33
N SER A 2 -3.07 -24.88 32.21
CA SER A 2 -2.56 -24.53 30.88
C SER A 2 -2.42 -23.02 30.72
N ARG A 3 -1.38 -22.56 30.01
CA ARG A 3 -1.15 -21.14 29.70
C ARG A 3 -2.40 -20.44 29.13
N LYS A 4 -3.23 -21.16 28.36
CA LYS A 4 -4.54 -20.71 27.86
C LYS A 4 -5.53 -20.26 28.96
N LEU A 5 -5.47 -20.85 30.16
CA LEU A 5 -6.38 -20.51 31.26
C LEU A 5 -5.91 -19.27 32.05
N VAL A 6 -4.61 -18.98 32.04
CA VAL A 6 -4.05 -17.81 32.71
C VAL A 6 -4.27 -16.56 31.85
N SER A 7 -4.12 -16.66 30.52
CA SER A 7 -4.44 -15.55 29.60
C SER A 7 -5.93 -15.18 29.61
N LEU A 8 -6.83 -16.16 29.68
CA LEU A 8 -8.28 -15.91 29.68
C LEU A 8 -8.76 -15.21 30.96
N VAL A 9 -8.14 -15.50 32.10
CA VAL A 9 -8.50 -14.89 33.40
C VAL A 9 -7.93 -13.48 33.55
N VAL A 10 -6.79 -13.18 32.92
CA VAL A 10 -6.23 -11.81 32.87
C VAL A 10 -7.04 -10.93 31.91
N LEU A 11 -7.51 -11.47 30.78
CA LEU A 11 -8.40 -10.76 29.85
C LEU A 11 -9.75 -10.40 30.51
N LEU A 12 -10.34 -11.32 31.30
CA LEU A 12 -11.62 -11.11 31.97
C LEU A 12 -11.56 -10.06 33.10
N LEU A 13 -10.38 -9.84 33.70
CA LEU A 13 -10.20 -8.85 34.78
C LEU A 13 -9.91 -7.44 34.25
N MET A 14 -9.44 -7.29 33.00
CA MET A 14 -9.29 -5.99 32.34
C MET A 14 -10.62 -5.46 31.75
N LEU A 15 -11.55 -6.37 31.42
CA LEU A 15 -12.89 -6.05 30.87
C LEU A 15 -13.83 -5.28 31.84
N LEU A 16 -13.44 -5.05 33.10
CA LEU A 16 -14.29 -4.41 34.12
C LEU A 16 -13.95 -2.94 34.42
N ALA A 17 -12.93 -2.34 33.80
CA ALA A 17 -12.40 -1.04 34.26
C ALA A 17 -12.59 0.18 33.34
N PHE A 18 -13.07 0.06 32.10
CA PHE A 18 -13.25 1.24 31.22
C PHE A 18 -14.52 1.18 30.36
N ALA A 19 -15.69 1.12 31.02
CA ALA A 19 -16.92 1.59 30.38
C ALA A 19 -17.04 3.09 30.65
N ILE A 20 -16.46 3.92 29.77
CA ILE A 20 -16.86 5.33 29.70
C ILE A 20 -18.31 5.30 29.20
N PRO A 21 -19.29 5.83 29.93
CA PRO A 21 -20.66 5.86 29.45
C PRO A 21 -20.67 6.75 28.20
N ALA A 22 -20.99 6.17 27.05
CA ALA A 22 -21.41 6.93 25.89
C ALA A 22 -22.51 7.89 26.37
N ALA A 23 -22.34 9.18 26.09
CA ALA A 23 -23.32 10.19 26.44
C ALA A 23 -24.70 9.69 25.99
N SER A 24 -25.62 9.52 26.95
CA SER A 24 -26.92 8.94 26.68
C SER A 24 -27.67 9.84 25.72
N GLN A 25 -27.78 9.44 24.45
CA GLN A 25 -28.71 10.04 23.51
C GLN A 25 -30.11 9.90 24.14
N THR A 26 -30.68 11.02 24.57
CA THR A 26 -31.99 11.00 25.24
C THR A 26 -33.03 10.50 24.25
N SER A 27 -33.77 9.46 24.62
CA SER A 27 -34.85 8.88 23.83
C SER A 27 -35.79 9.98 23.29
N GLY A 28 -35.74 10.25 21.98
CA GLY A 28 -36.65 11.20 21.31
C GLY A 28 -35.99 12.22 20.37
N GLU A 29 -34.66 12.30 20.30
CA GLU A 29 -33.98 13.12 19.29
C GLU A 29 -34.15 12.51 17.88
N ALA A 30 -34.46 13.34 16.89
CA ALA A 30 -34.50 12.92 15.50
C ALA A 30 -33.09 12.52 15.05
N VAL A 31 -32.96 11.37 14.41
CA VAL A 31 -31.71 10.99 13.74
C VAL A 31 -31.41 12.06 12.68
N PRO A 32 -30.23 12.71 12.72
CA PRO A 32 -29.86 13.70 11.71
C PRO A 32 -29.89 13.08 10.31
N THR A 33 -30.10 13.92 9.28
CA THR A 33 -29.96 13.49 7.89
C THR A 33 -28.59 12.84 7.69
N ILE A 34 -28.59 11.63 7.14
CA ILE A 34 -27.36 10.89 6.82
C ILE A 34 -26.91 11.34 5.43
N THR A 35 -25.74 11.97 5.33
CA THR A 35 -25.15 12.29 4.03
C THR A 35 -24.23 11.16 3.59
N VAL A 36 -24.49 10.62 2.40
CA VAL A 36 -23.66 9.58 1.76
C VAL A 36 -22.92 10.21 0.59
N HIS A 37 -21.60 10.25 0.68
CA HIS A 37 -20.74 10.79 -0.38
C HIS A 37 -20.41 9.71 -1.43
N SER A 38 -20.29 10.14 -2.68
CA SER A 38 -19.66 9.34 -3.74
C SER A 38 -18.98 10.26 -4.75
N VAL A 39 -18.19 9.68 -5.64
CA VAL A 39 -17.74 10.38 -6.83
C VAL A 39 -18.91 10.62 -7.80
N THR A 40 -18.80 11.67 -8.62
CA THR A 40 -19.76 11.98 -9.69
C THR A 40 -19.98 10.81 -10.66
N GLN A 41 -21.20 10.72 -11.22
CA GLN A 41 -21.54 9.69 -12.21
C GLN A 41 -20.64 9.73 -13.45
N ALA A 42 -20.19 10.93 -13.85
CA ALA A 42 -19.34 11.13 -15.01
C ALA A 42 -17.93 10.53 -14.83
N GLU A 43 -17.39 10.57 -13.61
CA GLU A 43 -16.06 10.04 -13.29
C GLU A 43 -16.10 8.56 -12.86
N ARG A 44 -17.13 8.15 -12.11
CA ARG A 44 -17.27 6.80 -11.55
C ARG A 44 -18.72 6.30 -11.60
N PRO A 45 -19.22 5.84 -12.77
CA PRO A 45 -20.64 5.50 -12.93
C PRO A 45 -21.09 4.32 -12.04
N ILE A 46 -20.26 3.28 -11.89
CA ILE A 46 -20.62 2.10 -11.07
C ILE A 46 -20.76 2.46 -9.59
N GLU A 47 -19.83 3.25 -9.08
CA GLU A 47 -19.87 3.73 -7.69
C GLU A 47 -21.09 4.62 -7.46
N TYR A 48 -21.32 5.60 -8.35
CA TYR A 48 -22.47 6.49 -8.24
C TYR A 48 -23.80 5.72 -8.22
N GLU A 49 -24.00 4.78 -9.15
CA GLU A 49 -25.22 3.97 -9.22
C GLU A 49 -25.37 3.07 -7.98
N THR A 50 -24.28 2.51 -7.49
CA THR A 50 -24.29 1.70 -6.26
C THR A 50 -24.74 2.54 -5.07
N THR A 51 -24.14 3.71 -4.88
CA THR A 51 -24.51 4.62 -3.78
C THR A 51 -25.96 5.08 -3.91
N ARG A 52 -26.41 5.40 -5.13
CA ARG A 52 -27.81 5.77 -5.39
C ARG A 52 -28.78 4.68 -4.96
N LEU A 53 -28.50 3.41 -5.31
CA LEU A 53 -29.33 2.26 -4.91
C LEU A 53 -29.31 2.04 -3.39
N VAL A 54 -28.16 2.20 -2.73
CA VAL A 54 -28.07 2.10 -1.26
C VAL A 54 -28.93 3.18 -0.59
N VAL A 55 -28.79 4.44 -1.03
CA VAL A 55 -29.56 5.57 -0.50
C VAL A 55 -31.06 5.40 -0.72
N GLU A 56 -31.47 4.89 -1.89
CA GLU A 56 -32.88 4.56 -2.19
C GLU A 56 -33.44 3.52 -1.21
N ASN A 57 -32.72 2.42 -0.97
CA ASN A 57 -33.13 1.40 0.00
C ASN A 57 -33.17 1.95 1.44
N MET A 58 -32.22 2.81 1.83
CA MET A 58 -32.24 3.43 3.17
C MET A 58 -33.48 4.32 3.37
N ARG A 59 -33.89 5.06 2.33
CA ARG A 59 -35.12 5.86 2.35
C ARG A 59 -36.38 5.00 2.44
N GLU A 60 -36.41 3.85 1.76
CA GLU A 60 -37.52 2.88 1.89
C GLU A 60 -37.66 2.33 3.32
N LEU A 61 -36.55 2.23 4.06
CA LEU A 61 -36.54 1.87 5.48
C LEU A 61 -36.94 3.03 6.41
N GLY A 62 -37.25 4.21 5.87
CA GLY A 62 -37.68 5.39 6.61
C GLY A 62 -36.54 6.24 7.18
N LEU A 63 -35.30 6.04 6.73
CA LEU A 63 -34.16 6.89 7.11
C LEU A 63 -34.16 8.17 6.27
N ASP A 64 -33.81 9.29 6.90
CA ASP A 64 -33.56 10.55 6.20
C ASP A 64 -32.12 10.56 5.67
N VAL A 65 -31.96 10.45 4.35
CA VAL A 65 -30.67 10.24 3.70
C VAL A 65 -30.53 11.11 2.45
N GLU A 66 -29.39 11.78 2.33
CA GLU A 66 -28.98 12.57 1.17
C GLU A 66 -27.81 11.89 0.44
N HIS A 67 -27.90 11.78 -0.89
CA HIS A 67 -26.77 11.35 -1.73
C HIS A 67 -26.06 12.59 -2.26
N ARG A 68 -24.81 12.80 -1.86
CA ARG A 68 -23.98 13.92 -2.30
C ARG A 68 -22.85 13.41 -3.20
N ALA A 69 -23.03 13.58 -4.51
CA ALA A 69 -21.99 13.24 -5.47
C ALA A 69 -21.04 14.44 -5.68
N ILE A 70 -19.75 14.24 -5.46
CA ILE A 70 -18.73 15.29 -5.52
C ILE A 70 -17.57 14.88 -6.44
N PRO A 71 -16.78 15.84 -6.97
CA PRO A 71 -15.60 15.53 -7.78
C PRO A 71 -14.58 14.67 -7.02
N TRP A 72 -13.84 13.80 -7.71
CA TRP A 72 -12.86 12.90 -7.08
C TRP A 72 -11.85 13.64 -6.20
N ALA A 73 -11.29 14.75 -6.69
CA ALA A 73 -10.31 15.54 -5.95
C ALA A 73 -10.86 16.07 -4.62
N GLN A 74 -12.14 16.46 -4.58
CA GLN A 74 -12.79 16.88 -3.35
C GLN A 74 -13.03 15.70 -2.40
N LEU A 75 -13.45 14.55 -2.91
CA LEU A 75 -13.63 13.35 -2.09
C LEU A 75 -12.32 12.89 -1.46
N ILE A 76 -11.21 12.95 -2.21
CA ILE A 76 -9.86 12.70 -1.69
C ILE A 76 -9.58 13.65 -0.52
N ASP A 77 -9.79 14.95 -0.70
CA ASP A 77 -9.50 15.94 0.33
C ASP A 77 -10.31 15.72 1.62
N GLU A 78 -11.61 15.42 1.45
CA GLU A 78 -12.52 15.11 2.54
C GLU A 78 -12.13 13.82 3.29
N ILE A 79 -11.64 12.79 2.58
CA ILE A 79 -11.26 11.49 3.16
C ILE A 79 -9.85 11.49 3.74
N TRP A 80 -8.88 12.14 3.12
CA TRP A 80 -7.48 12.03 3.50
C TRP A 80 -7.06 13.12 4.48
N TYR A 81 -7.45 14.38 4.23
CA TYR A 81 -6.86 15.54 4.89
C TYR A 81 -7.83 16.24 5.85
N SER A 82 -9.12 16.24 5.56
CA SER A 82 -10.13 16.97 6.36
C SER A 82 -10.70 16.19 7.55
N ARG A 83 -9.94 15.23 8.12
CA ARG A 83 -10.41 14.34 9.20
C ARG A 83 -10.01 14.77 10.61
N VAL A 84 -9.11 15.74 10.75
CA VAL A 84 -8.51 16.11 12.04
C VAL A 84 -9.47 16.97 12.86
N GLU A 85 -9.52 16.73 14.18
CA GLU A 85 -10.15 17.64 15.13
C GLU A 85 -9.34 18.94 15.22
N ASP A 86 -9.63 19.91 14.36
CA ASP A 86 -9.18 21.28 14.59
C ASP A 86 -10.32 22.12 15.19
N GLN A 87 -10.04 22.79 16.30
CA GLN A 87 -10.89 23.82 16.93
C GLN A 87 -12.33 23.40 17.32
N GLY A 88 -12.52 22.23 17.91
CA GLY A 88 -13.79 21.88 18.57
C GLY A 88 -15.00 21.71 17.62
N ARG A 89 -14.74 21.49 16.33
CA ARG A 89 -15.74 20.96 15.38
C ARG A 89 -15.46 19.49 15.13
N ALA A 90 -16.21 18.65 15.83
CA ALA A 90 -16.25 17.22 15.56
C ALA A 90 -17.12 16.97 14.32
N GLU A 91 -16.61 17.17 13.11
CA GLU A 91 -17.40 16.86 11.91
C GLU A 91 -16.47 16.33 10.81
N ARG A 92 -16.27 15.00 10.80
CA ARG A 92 -15.88 14.32 9.57
C ARG A 92 -16.84 14.76 8.47
N PRO A 93 -16.35 15.19 7.29
CA PRO A 93 -17.20 15.82 6.27
C PRO A 93 -18.28 14.88 5.69
N PHE A 94 -18.22 13.58 6.00
CA PHE A 94 -19.19 12.57 5.59
C PHE A 94 -19.61 11.68 6.79
N GLN A 95 -20.88 11.28 6.85
CA GLN A 95 -21.31 10.19 7.73
C GLN A 95 -21.09 8.82 7.07
N MET A 96 -21.26 8.74 5.75
CA MET A 96 -21.00 7.54 4.96
C MET A 96 -20.37 7.93 3.62
N THR A 97 -19.55 7.05 3.08
CA THR A 97 -18.96 7.25 1.75
C THR A 97 -18.80 5.91 1.04
N TYR A 98 -18.91 5.92 -0.29
CA TYR A 98 -18.41 4.81 -1.09
C TYR A 98 -16.91 5.00 -1.28
N TRP A 99 -16.13 3.97 -0.97
CA TRP A 99 -14.70 3.97 -1.21
C TRP A 99 -14.22 2.61 -1.72
N ARG A 100 -13.15 2.63 -2.51
CA ARG A 100 -12.43 1.42 -2.91
C ARG A 100 -10.94 1.65 -2.89
N MET A 101 -10.20 0.65 -2.40
CA MET A 101 -8.75 0.62 -2.53
C MET A 101 -8.36 0.23 -3.95
N VAL A 102 -7.31 0.85 -4.48
CA VAL A 102 -6.72 0.45 -5.78
C VAL A 102 -6.08 -0.94 -5.64
N GLY A 103 -6.28 -1.81 -6.63
CA GLY A 103 -5.60 -3.11 -6.66
C GLY A 103 -4.10 -2.91 -6.87
N ARG A 104 -3.27 -3.51 -6.01
CA ARG A 104 -1.81 -3.57 -6.17
C ARG A 104 -1.31 -4.94 -5.72
N PRO A 105 -0.32 -5.55 -6.39
CA PRO A 105 0.14 -6.90 -6.03
C PRO A 105 0.60 -7.04 -4.58
N GLU A 106 1.33 -6.06 -4.05
CA GLU A 106 1.87 -6.09 -2.67
C GLU A 106 0.79 -6.11 -1.59
N ARG A 107 -0.44 -5.65 -1.90
CA ARG A 107 -1.60 -5.76 -0.99
C ARG A 107 -2.10 -7.21 -0.84
N SER A 108 -1.45 -8.18 -1.48
CA SER A 108 -1.73 -9.60 -1.26
C SER A 108 -1.33 -10.05 0.14
N ASP A 109 -0.43 -9.33 0.82
CA ASP A 109 -0.19 -9.56 2.25
C ASP A 109 -1.36 -8.98 3.08
N PRO A 110 -1.92 -9.76 4.02
CA PRO A 110 -3.07 -9.34 4.84
C PRO A 110 -2.78 -8.20 5.80
N ASP A 111 -1.53 -7.79 6.01
CA ASP A 111 -1.16 -6.66 6.88
C ASP A 111 -1.84 -5.36 6.48
N GLU A 112 -1.97 -5.08 5.16
CA GLU A 112 -2.68 -3.90 4.66
C GLU A 112 -4.13 -3.87 5.18
N PHE A 113 -4.81 -5.02 5.08
CA PHE A 113 -6.22 -5.17 5.43
C PHE A 113 -6.47 -5.48 6.91
N THR A 114 -5.43 -5.65 7.70
CA THR A 114 -5.55 -5.95 9.15
C THR A 114 -5.02 -4.79 9.98
N TYR A 115 -3.88 -4.20 9.62
CA TYR A 115 -3.34 -3.06 10.36
C TYR A 115 -3.67 -1.73 9.68
N ASN A 116 -3.22 -1.52 8.44
CA ASN A 116 -3.24 -0.17 7.85
C ASN A 116 -4.66 0.40 7.73
N LEU A 117 -5.65 -0.42 7.36
CA LEU A 117 -7.04 0.04 7.22
C LEU A 117 -7.79 0.25 8.55
N PHE A 118 -7.37 -0.35 9.66
CA PHE A 118 -8.23 -0.52 10.83
C PHE A 118 -7.57 -0.26 12.18
N HIS A 119 -6.25 -0.29 12.28
CA HIS A 119 -5.55 -0.05 13.54
C HIS A 119 -5.81 1.39 14.04
N SER A 120 -6.01 1.56 15.35
CA SER A 120 -6.36 2.86 15.93
C SER A 120 -5.27 3.92 15.74
N SER A 121 -3.99 3.51 15.74
CA SER A 121 -2.84 4.42 15.60
C SER A 121 -2.75 5.14 14.24
N VAL A 122 -3.51 4.69 13.24
CA VAL A 122 -3.51 5.26 11.88
C VAL A 122 -4.85 5.93 11.54
N ARG A 123 -5.61 6.32 12.56
CA ARG A 123 -6.93 6.94 12.42
C ARG A 123 -6.87 8.39 11.92
N ASP A 124 -6.02 9.20 12.54
CA ASP A 124 -6.09 10.66 12.42
C ASP A 124 -5.40 11.16 11.14
N GLY A 125 -4.39 10.43 10.65
CA GLY A 125 -3.67 10.75 9.40
C GLY A 125 -3.42 9.57 8.45
N GLY A 126 -3.86 8.35 8.79
CA GLY A 126 -3.56 7.15 8.02
C GLY A 126 -4.77 6.55 7.29
N TYR A 127 -4.70 5.27 6.96
CA TYR A 127 -5.70 4.58 6.14
C TYR A 127 -6.96 4.15 6.92
N ASN A 128 -6.99 4.31 8.24
CA ASN A 128 -8.20 4.11 9.06
C ASN A 128 -9.10 5.36 9.03
N PHE A 129 -9.53 5.72 7.83
CA PHE A 129 -10.48 6.82 7.61
C PHE A 129 -11.91 6.45 8.04
N ILE A 130 -12.18 5.21 8.44
CA ILE A 130 -13.46 4.81 9.05
C ILE A 130 -13.53 5.16 10.53
N GLY A 131 -12.38 5.36 11.20
CA GLY A 131 -12.37 5.74 12.61
C GLY A 131 -12.50 4.57 13.57
N TYR A 132 -12.25 3.35 13.10
CA TYR A 132 -12.34 2.15 13.94
C TYR A 132 -11.32 2.22 15.08
N ASN A 133 -11.76 1.89 16.29
CA ASN A 133 -10.95 2.02 17.49
C ASN A 133 -11.35 0.91 18.47
N ASN A 134 -10.60 -0.18 18.47
CA ASN A 134 -10.85 -1.33 19.30
C ASN A 134 -9.51 -1.92 19.78
N PRO A 135 -9.17 -1.83 21.08
CA PRO A 135 -7.88 -2.26 21.58
C PRO A 135 -7.66 -3.79 21.48
N ASP A 136 -8.73 -4.59 21.52
CA ASP A 136 -8.62 -6.05 21.33
C ASP A 136 -8.26 -6.38 19.88
N TYR A 137 -8.82 -5.62 18.93
CA TYR A 137 -8.45 -5.72 17.53
C TYR A 137 -7.02 -5.26 17.27
N ASP A 138 -6.62 -4.11 17.84
CA ASP A 138 -5.28 -3.56 17.69
C ASP A 138 -4.22 -4.58 18.14
N ALA A 139 -4.46 -5.26 19.27
CA ALA A 139 -3.59 -6.33 19.74
C ALA A 139 -3.44 -7.47 18.72
N LEU A 140 -4.51 -7.91 18.06
CA LEU A 140 -4.43 -8.92 17.01
C LEU A 140 -3.68 -8.42 15.77
N ALA A 141 -3.93 -7.17 15.36
CA ALA A 141 -3.26 -6.54 14.23
C ALA A 141 -1.75 -6.37 14.46
N GLU A 142 -1.34 -6.06 15.70
CA GLU A 142 0.07 -6.03 16.13
C GLU A 142 0.68 -7.44 16.21
N MET A 143 -0.05 -8.41 16.77
CA MET A 143 0.41 -9.79 16.90
C MET A 143 0.73 -10.43 15.54
N GLN A 144 -0.12 -10.25 14.52
CA GLN A 144 0.15 -10.83 13.21
C GLN A 144 1.38 -10.21 12.51
N ARG A 145 1.77 -8.97 12.86
CA ARG A 145 2.98 -8.33 12.31
C ARG A 145 4.26 -8.97 12.80
N VAL A 146 4.28 -9.45 14.05
CA VAL A 146 5.49 -9.99 14.67
C VAL A 146 5.60 -11.52 14.55
N GLU A 147 4.57 -12.18 14.04
CA GLU A 147 4.57 -13.63 13.77
C GLU A 147 5.33 -13.96 12.47
N VAL A 148 6.67 -13.94 12.57
CA VAL A 148 7.57 -14.22 11.44
C VAL A 148 7.79 -15.73 11.30
N GLY A 149 7.52 -16.26 10.11
CA GLY A 149 7.83 -17.65 9.75
C GLY A 149 6.73 -18.69 10.08
N ASP A 150 5.89 -18.48 11.10
CA ASP A 150 4.73 -19.33 11.38
C ASP A 150 3.46 -18.81 10.68
N LYS A 151 3.30 -19.25 9.42
CA LYS A 151 2.18 -18.82 8.57
C LYS A 151 0.83 -19.34 9.06
N GLU A 152 0.78 -20.48 9.75
CA GLU A 152 -0.49 -21.04 10.25
C GLU A 152 -0.98 -20.22 11.45
N THR A 153 -0.10 -19.95 12.41
CA THR A 153 -0.44 -19.10 13.56
C THR A 153 -0.81 -17.68 13.11
N ARG A 154 -0.06 -17.09 12.16
CA ARG A 154 -0.37 -15.76 11.61
C ARG A 154 -1.76 -15.75 10.95
N LEU A 155 -2.09 -16.78 10.18
CA LEU A 155 -3.40 -16.92 9.52
C LEU A 155 -4.55 -16.97 10.54
N ASP A 156 -4.40 -17.71 11.64
CA ASP A 156 -5.41 -17.80 12.69
C ASP A 156 -5.67 -16.43 13.33
N ILE A 157 -4.60 -15.67 13.65
CA ILE A 157 -4.70 -14.31 14.22
C ILE A 157 -5.44 -13.37 13.25
N ILE A 158 -5.07 -13.38 11.97
CA ILE A 158 -5.72 -12.56 10.94
C ILE A 158 -7.19 -12.93 10.79
N CYS A 159 -7.51 -14.22 10.80
CA CYS A 159 -8.89 -14.69 10.73
C CYS A 159 -9.71 -14.19 11.94
N GLU A 160 -9.14 -14.19 13.14
CA GLU A 160 -9.79 -13.63 14.33
C GLU A 160 -10.01 -12.11 14.19
N ALA A 161 -9.01 -11.36 13.75
CA ALA A 161 -9.10 -9.93 13.51
C ALA A 161 -10.20 -9.59 12.48
N GLN A 162 -10.24 -10.30 11.35
CA GLN A 162 -11.26 -10.12 10.33
C GLN A 162 -12.67 -10.50 10.81
N GLN A 163 -12.79 -11.47 11.72
CA GLN A 163 -14.07 -11.78 12.36
C GLN A 163 -14.56 -10.63 13.25
N MET A 164 -13.67 -9.94 13.97
CA MET A 164 -14.03 -8.75 14.74
C MET A 164 -14.55 -7.64 13.83
N ILE A 165 -13.81 -7.31 12.76
CA ILE A 165 -14.23 -6.29 11.77
C ILE A 165 -15.62 -6.60 11.18
N ARG A 166 -15.87 -7.87 10.87
CA ARG A 166 -17.18 -8.31 10.37
C ARG A 166 -18.28 -8.15 11.42
N ASN A 167 -18.02 -8.57 12.65
CA ASN A 167 -19.01 -8.54 13.73
C ASN A 167 -19.34 -7.10 14.15
N ASP A 168 -18.34 -6.22 14.13
CA ASP A 168 -18.48 -4.79 14.44
C ASP A 168 -19.04 -3.99 13.26
N MET A 169 -19.21 -4.63 12.09
CA MET A 169 -19.76 -4.03 10.87
C MET A 169 -19.04 -2.74 10.44
N VAL A 170 -17.71 -2.72 10.57
CA VAL A 170 -16.88 -1.54 10.27
C VAL A 170 -17.05 -1.07 8.82
N ASN A 171 -17.12 -2.01 7.88
CA ASN A 171 -17.38 -1.75 6.46
C ASN A 171 -18.50 -2.67 5.94
N ALA A 172 -19.29 -2.15 5.00
CA ALA A 172 -20.29 -2.93 4.28
C ALA A 172 -19.85 -3.13 2.81
N TYR A 173 -19.66 -4.40 2.42
CA TYR A 173 -19.24 -4.77 1.08
C TYR A 173 -20.46 -5.16 0.22
N PHE A 174 -21.10 -4.16 -0.41
CA PHE A 174 -22.34 -4.37 -1.16
C PHE A 174 -22.13 -4.84 -2.60
N VAL A 175 -20.99 -4.51 -3.21
CA VAL A 175 -20.76 -4.72 -4.65
C VAL A 175 -19.40 -5.35 -4.88
N HIS A 176 -19.39 -6.39 -5.71
CA HIS A 176 -18.18 -6.98 -6.28
C HIS A 176 -18.16 -6.68 -7.79
N PRO A 177 -17.53 -5.57 -8.22
CA PRO A 177 -17.60 -5.14 -9.61
C PRO A 177 -16.78 -6.08 -10.51
N LEU A 178 -17.41 -6.61 -11.55
CA LEU A 178 -16.71 -7.33 -12.62
C LEU A 178 -16.14 -6.31 -13.61
N THR A 179 -14.82 -6.25 -13.73
CA THR A 179 -14.14 -5.34 -14.67
C THR A 179 -13.69 -6.15 -15.89
N PRO A 180 -14.32 -5.98 -17.07
CA PRO A 180 -13.88 -6.67 -18.26
C PRO A 180 -12.54 -6.11 -18.71
N GLN A 181 -11.60 -7.00 -19.02
CA GLN A 181 -10.33 -6.67 -19.65
C GLN A 181 -10.24 -7.42 -20.97
N LEU A 182 -9.76 -6.74 -22.00
CA LEU A 182 -9.76 -7.24 -23.37
C LEU A 182 -8.32 -7.48 -23.80
N VAL A 183 -8.06 -8.65 -24.37
CA VAL A 183 -6.79 -9.01 -24.99
C VAL A 183 -7.04 -9.36 -26.45
N ASN A 184 -6.17 -8.88 -27.34
CA ASN A 184 -6.23 -9.23 -28.76
C ASN A 184 -5.64 -10.63 -28.98
N THR A 185 -6.52 -11.61 -29.21
CA THR A 185 -6.14 -13.01 -29.42
C THR A 185 -5.75 -13.33 -30.87
N ASP A 186 -5.91 -12.38 -31.79
CA ASP A 186 -5.38 -12.52 -33.15
C ASP A 186 -3.86 -12.32 -33.17
N THR A 187 -3.35 -11.42 -32.31
CA THR A 187 -1.91 -11.10 -32.19
C THR A 187 -1.21 -11.91 -31.09
N PHE A 188 -1.92 -12.28 -30.02
CA PHE A 188 -1.32 -12.97 -28.87
C PHE A 188 -2.04 -14.27 -28.52
N VAL A 189 -1.28 -15.28 -28.10
CA VAL A 189 -1.80 -16.58 -27.67
C VAL A 189 -2.59 -16.39 -26.37
N ALA A 190 -3.88 -16.72 -26.39
CA ALA A 190 -4.77 -16.52 -25.23
C ALA A 190 -4.24 -17.17 -23.94
N ASP A 191 -3.69 -18.38 -24.04
CA ASP A 191 -3.19 -19.16 -22.90
C ASP A 191 -1.88 -18.59 -22.31
N SER A 192 -1.21 -17.68 -23.01
CA SER A 192 -0.01 -16.98 -22.51
C SER A 192 -0.33 -15.76 -21.64
N VAL A 193 -1.60 -15.36 -21.57
CA VAL A 193 -2.04 -14.21 -20.76
C VAL A 193 -2.10 -14.62 -19.29
N VAL A 194 -1.34 -13.91 -18.45
CA VAL A 194 -1.36 -14.13 -17.00
C VAL A 194 -2.37 -13.20 -16.36
N THR A 195 -3.24 -13.72 -15.50
CA THR A 195 -4.13 -12.87 -14.69
C THR A 195 -3.60 -12.80 -13.28
N GLN A 196 -3.41 -11.59 -12.75
CA GLN A 196 -3.06 -11.37 -11.36
C GLN A 196 -4.24 -10.79 -10.58
N ALA A 197 -4.45 -11.25 -9.35
CA ALA A 197 -5.54 -10.76 -8.50
C ALA A 197 -5.46 -9.23 -8.33
N GLY A 198 -6.61 -8.55 -8.44
CA GLY A 198 -6.74 -7.11 -8.23
C GLY A 198 -6.40 -6.23 -9.44
N ILE A 199 -5.44 -6.62 -10.30
CA ILE A 199 -5.01 -5.81 -11.47
C ILE A 199 -5.28 -6.50 -12.83
N GLY A 200 -5.65 -7.77 -12.81
CA GLY A 200 -6.02 -8.54 -13.99
C GLY A 200 -4.83 -8.73 -14.94
N VAL A 201 -4.98 -8.50 -16.25
CA VAL A 201 -3.96 -8.68 -17.30
C VAL A 201 -2.93 -7.55 -17.37
N HIS A 202 -3.14 -6.44 -16.66
CA HIS A 202 -2.20 -5.31 -16.60
C HIS A 202 -1.13 -5.53 -15.54
N ASN A 203 -0.49 -6.70 -15.57
CA ASN A 203 0.52 -7.12 -14.60
C ASN A 203 1.85 -7.45 -15.28
N PHE A 204 2.95 -7.28 -14.55
CA PHE A 204 4.30 -7.60 -14.99
C PHE A 204 4.44 -8.93 -15.74
N TRP A 205 3.82 -9.99 -15.22
CA TRP A 205 3.93 -11.37 -15.75
C TRP A 205 3.37 -11.52 -17.16
N THR A 206 2.29 -10.79 -17.47
CA THR A 206 1.76 -10.76 -18.84
C THR A 206 2.74 -10.09 -19.79
N TRP A 207 3.32 -8.96 -19.38
CA TRP A 207 4.20 -8.19 -20.26
C TRP A 207 5.48 -8.94 -20.65
N ILE A 208 6.05 -9.72 -19.74
CA ILE A 208 7.25 -10.50 -20.01
C ILE A 208 6.97 -11.89 -20.60
N GLY A 209 5.73 -12.38 -20.46
CA GLY A 209 5.37 -13.78 -20.76
C GLY A 209 4.40 -13.97 -21.92
N ILE A 210 3.74 -12.91 -22.40
CA ILE A 210 2.75 -13.03 -23.47
C ILE A 210 3.42 -13.43 -24.79
N GLU A 211 2.86 -14.45 -25.43
CA GLU A 211 3.41 -15.04 -26.65
C GLU A 211 2.69 -14.49 -27.88
N PRO A 212 3.42 -13.93 -28.87
CA PRO A 212 2.82 -13.50 -30.13
C PRO A 212 2.46 -14.72 -31.00
N THR A 213 1.37 -14.62 -31.75
CA THR A 213 0.95 -15.64 -32.74
C THR A 213 1.79 -15.60 -34.02
N GLY A 214 2.56 -14.52 -34.23
CA GLY A 214 3.41 -14.30 -35.40
C GLY A 214 4.60 -13.38 -35.10
N ASP A 215 5.08 -12.65 -36.10
CA ASP A 215 6.29 -11.83 -35.99
C ASP A 215 6.08 -10.49 -35.24
N ASP A 216 4.83 -10.02 -35.15
CA ASP A 216 4.50 -8.80 -34.40
C ASP A 216 4.51 -9.08 -32.89
N LYS A 217 5.44 -8.43 -32.19
CA LYS A 217 5.63 -8.55 -30.74
C LYS A 217 5.18 -7.30 -29.98
N THR A 218 4.51 -6.38 -30.66
CA THR A 218 4.15 -5.06 -30.11
C THR A 218 2.94 -5.19 -29.21
N LEU A 219 3.12 -5.04 -27.90
CA LEU A 219 2.02 -4.96 -26.96
C LEU A 219 1.56 -3.51 -26.81
N ILE A 220 0.30 -3.24 -27.15
CA ILE A 220 -0.34 -1.94 -26.99
C ILE A 220 -1.36 -2.05 -25.86
N THR A 221 -1.26 -1.18 -24.85
CA THR A 221 -2.19 -1.16 -23.72
C THR A 221 -2.90 0.17 -23.60
N SER A 222 -4.16 0.13 -23.17
CA SER A 222 -4.96 1.31 -22.85
C SER A 222 -4.92 1.58 -21.36
N THR A 223 -4.88 2.86 -20.99
CA THR A 223 -5.11 3.30 -19.61
C THR A 223 -6.20 4.38 -19.56
N THR A 224 -6.95 4.42 -18.47
CA THR A 224 -7.91 5.47 -18.15
C THR A 224 -7.32 6.59 -17.29
N SER A 225 -6.07 6.43 -16.83
CA SER A 225 -5.34 7.40 -16.03
C SER A 225 -4.18 8.01 -16.84
N PHE A 226 -3.81 9.24 -16.53
CA PHE A 226 -2.71 9.93 -17.20
C PHE A 226 -1.36 9.35 -16.76
N LEU A 227 -0.40 9.36 -17.68
CA LEU A 227 1.01 9.16 -17.38
C LEU A 227 1.60 10.55 -17.08
N ASN A 228 1.74 10.87 -15.79
CA ASN A 228 2.14 12.20 -15.31
C ASN A 228 3.60 12.24 -14.81
N SER A 229 4.13 11.13 -14.30
CA SER A 229 5.50 11.04 -13.77
C SER A 229 6.11 9.66 -14.07
N PHE A 230 7.43 9.62 -14.22
CA PHE A 230 8.24 8.41 -14.38
C PHE A 230 9.47 8.52 -13.48
N ASN A 231 9.31 8.10 -12.23
CA ASN A 231 10.30 8.25 -11.18
C ASN A 231 10.34 6.98 -10.31
N PRO A 232 11.52 6.38 -10.05
CA PRO A 232 11.62 5.17 -9.22
C PRO A 232 11.38 5.42 -7.73
N LEU A 233 11.40 6.67 -7.28
CA LEU A 233 11.20 7.08 -5.89
C LEU A 233 9.84 7.77 -5.61
N GLU A 234 8.93 7.77 -6.59
CA GLU A 234 7.54 8.26 -6.46
C GLU A 234 6.51 7.14 -6.73
N ILE A 235 5.32 7.21 -6.12
CA ILE A 235 4.15 6.36 -6.41
C ILE A 235 3.02 7.21 -7.02
N ALA A 236 3.22 7.63 -8.28
CA ALA A 236 2.32 8.54 -9.02
C ALA A 236 0.96 7.96 -9.49
N GLY A 237 0.57 6.78 -8.99
CA GLY A 237 -0.72 6.14 -9.30
C GLY A 237 -0.63 4.98 -10.31
N ASP A 238 -1.80 4.51 -10.78
CA ASP A 238 -1.94 3.21 -11.48
C ASP A 238 -1.15 3.10 -12.79
N ALA A 239 -1.30 4.05 -13.72
CA ALA A 239 -0.59 3.98 -15.00
C ALA A 239 0.94 4.16 -14.85
N PRO A 240 1.43 5.17 -14.11
CA PRO A 240 2.86 5.29 -13.81
C PRO A 240 3.44 4.05 -13.14
N SER A 241 2.76 3.50 -12.12
CA SER A 241 3.25 2.32 -11.39
C SER A 241 3.46 1.11 -12.31
N ARG A 242 2.61 0.92 -13.32
CA ARG A 242 2.78 -0.16 -14.31
C ARG A 242 4.06 0.01 -15.12
N VAL A 243 4.43 1.24 -15.46
CA VAL A 243 5.69 1.50 -16.16
C VAL A 243 6.87 1.33 -15.22
N THR A 244 6.79 1.86 -14.01
CA THR A 244 7.82 1.68 -12.98
C THR A 244 8.12 0.20 -12.73
N GLU A 245 7.09 -0.64 -12.65
CA GLU A 245 7.23 -2.10 -12.45
C GLU A 245 7.99 -2.83 -13.57
N MET A 246 8.03 -2.25 -14.78
CA MET A 246 8.72 -2.81 -15.95
C MET A 246 10.11 -2.23 -16.15
N THR A 247 10.34 -1.00 -15.67
CA THR A 247 11.60 -0.27 -15.84
C THR A 247 12.61 -0.62 -14.75
N TRP A 248 12.18 -0.73 -13.48
CA TRP A 248 13.06 -1.02 -12.36
C TRP A 248 12.73 -2.38 -11.73
N ASP A 249 13.76 -3.18 -11.50
CA ASP A 249 13.60 -4.41 -10.74
C ASP A 249 13.43 -4.12 -9.24
N ARG A 250 12.93 -5.12 -8.52
CA ARG A 250 12.82 -5.16 -7.06
C ARG A 250 13.49 -6.43 -6.55
N LEU A 251 13.94 -6.43 -5.29
CA LEU A 251 14.60 -7.61 -4.70
C LEU A 251 13.72 -8.86 -4.80
N MET A 252 12.44 -8.71 -4.45
CA MET A 252 11.40 -9.73 -4.62
C MET A 252 10.29 -9.22 -5.52
N ARG A 253 9.39 -10.10 -5.95
CA ARG A 253 8.20 -9.72 -6.70
C ARG A 253 7.01 -10.56 -6.28
N ILE A 254 5.81 -9.98 -6.31
CA ILE A 254 4.58 -10.71 -6.04
C ILE A 254 4.16 -11.47 -7.28
N ASN A 255 4.10 -12.79 -7.16
CA ASN A 255 3.69 -13.68 -8.23
C ASN A 255 2.17 -13.64 -8.48
N PRO A 256 1.67 -14.28 -9.55
CA PRO A 256 0.26 -14.19 -9.93
C PRO A 256 -0.74 -14.64 -8.86
N ILE A 257 -0.31 -15.50 -7.93
CA ILE A 257 -1.14 -16.01 -6.83
C ILE A 257 -1.01 -15.18 -5.53
N GLY A 258 -0.26 -14.08 -5.55
CA GLY A 258 -0.16 -13.13 -4.43
C GLY A 258 0.95 -13.43 -3.43
N VAL A 259 1.92 -14.29 -3.78
CA VAL A 259 3.05 -14.65 -2.91
C VAL A 259 4.31 -13.92 -3.37
N ALA A 260 5.06 -13.33 -2.44
CA ALA A 260 6.38 -12.79 -2.74
C ALA A 260 7.37 -13.93 -3.06
N GLU A 261 8.11 -13.78 -4.15
CA GLU A 261 9.20 -14.68 -4.52
C GLU A 261 10.44 -13.88 -4.91
N PRO A 262 11.66 -14.45 -4.75
CA PRO A 262 12.89 -13.82 -5.21
C PRO A 262 12.80 -13.41 -6.68
N TRP A 263 13.27 -12.20 -7.01
CA TRP A 263 13.28 -11.67 -8.38
C TRP A 263 14.67 -11.16 -8.77
N ALA A 264 15.05 -9.94 -8.37
CA ALA A 264 16.44 -9.48 -8.50
C ALA A 264 17.35 -10.22 -7.50
N ALA A 265 16.80 -10.58 -6.35
CA ALA A 265 17.39 -11.56 -5.46
C ALA A 265 17.33 -12.95 -6.10
N GLU A 266 18.43 -13.69 -6.03
CA GLU A 266 18.44 -15.14 -6.19
C GLU A 266 17.90 -15.83 -4.93
N SER A 267 18.21 -15.29 -3.75
CA SER A 267 17.74 -15.86 -2.48
C SER A 267 17.49 -14.80 -1.41
N VAL A 268 16.56 -15.12 -0.51
CA VAL A 268 16.23 -14.36 0.70
C VAL A 268 16.15 -15.35 1.86
N VAL A 269 16.99 -15.16 2.88
CA VAL A 269 17.15 -16.10 4.00
C VAL A 269 17.05 -15.34 5.31
N TRP A 270 16.04 -15.65 6.11
CA TRP A 270 15.94 -15.17 7.49
C TRP A 270 16.89 -15.97 8.38
N GLU A 271 17.81 -15.27 9.06
CA GLU A 271 18.70 -15.87 10.07
C GLU A 271 17.98 -15.97 11.42
N ASP A 272 17.12 -14.99 11.73
CA ASP A 272 16.23 -14.93 12.89
C ASP A 272 15.03 -14.01 12.58
N SER A 273 14.30 -13.51 13.59
CA SER A 273 13.11 -12.64 13.36
C SER A 273 13.43 -11.20 12.96
N LEU A 274 14.71 -10.79 12.97
CA LEU A 274 15.18 -9.43 12.70
C LEU A 274 16.22 -9.36 11.58
N ASN A 275 16.94 -10.45 11.31
CA ASN A 275 18.05 -10.47 10.35
C ASN A 275 17.70 -11.25 9.10
N VAL A 276 17.85 -10.60 7.94
CA VAL A 276 17.55 -11.16 6.61
C VAL A 276 18.75 -10.97 5.70
N VAL A 277 19.28 -12.07 5.17
CA VAL A 277 20.31 -12.04 4.14
C VAL A 277 19.65 -12.14 2.78
N VAL A 278 20.01 -11.24 1.89
CA VAL A 278 19.57 -11.22 0.49
C VAL A 278 20.80 -11.39 -0.39
N THR A 279 20.72 -12.29 -1.37
CA THR A 279 21.76 -12.47 -2.41
C THR A 279 21.14 -12.17 -3.76
N LEU A 280 21.74 -11.24 -4.51
CA LEU A 280 21.36 -10.82 -5.85
C LEU A 280 21.73 -11.88 -6.90
N ARG A 281 20.99 -11.90 -8.02
CA ARG A 281 21.37 -12.70 -9.19
C ARG A 281 22.66 -12.17 -9.80
N GLU A 282 23.55 -13.08 -10.19
CA GLU A 282 24.77 -12.73 -10.91
C GLU A 282 24.48 -12.17 -12.32
N GLY A 283 25.26 -11.18 -12.75
CA GLY A 283 25.25 -10.66 -14.12
C GLY A 283 24.09 -9.72 -14.46
N MET A 284 23.36 -9.21 -13.46
CA MET A 284 22.36 -8.17 -13.67
C MET A 284 23.00 -6.85 -14.13
N LYS A 285 22.33 -6.15 -15.04
CA LYS A 285 22.81 -4.91 -15.64
C LYS A 285 21.76 -3.80 -15.55
N TRP A 286 22.22 -2.59 -15.28
CA TRP A 286 21.45 -1.37 -15.53
C TRP A 286 21.30 -1.13 -17.04
N HIS A 287 20.31 -0.34 -17.44
CA HIS A 287 20.05 -0.05 -18.86
C HIS A 287 21.18 0.72 -19.55
N ASP A 288 22.07 1.35 -18.79
CA ASP A 288 23.30 2.00 -19.26
C ASP A 288 24.51 1.05 -19.38
N GLY A 289 24.38 -0.20 -18.91
CA GLY A 289 25.38 -1.26 -19.02
C GLY A 289 26.26 -1.47 -17.78
N GLU A 290 26.14 -0.63 -16.75
CA GLU A 290 26.79 -0.84 -15.45
C GLU A 290 26.21 -2.08 -14.76
N ASP A 291 27.00 -2.71 -13.88
CA ASP A 291 26.56 -3.87 -13.10
C ASP A 291 25.59 -3.45 -11.99
N VAL A 292 24.57 -4.28 -11.72
CA VAL A 292 23.70 -4.13 -10.55
C VAL A 292 24.33 -4.90 -9.40
N MET A 293 24.72 -4.19 -8.34
CA MET A 293 25.50 -4.77 -7.24
C MET A 293 24.83 -4.54 -5.87
N SER A 294 25.39 -5.15 -4.82
CA SER A 294 24.84 -5.06 -3.45
C SER A 294 24.78 -3.63 -2.92
N ASP A 295 25.67 -2.75 -3.37
CA ASP A 295 25.71 -1.33 -2.99
C ASP A 295 24.56 -0.54 -3.59
N ASP A 296 24.14 -0.84 -4.82
CA ASP A 296 22.89 -0.30 -5.40
C ASP A 296 21.67 -0.76 -4.60
N ALA A 297 21.62 -2.05 -4.23
CA ALA A 297 20.52 -2.60 -3.45
C ALA A 297 20.44 -1.97 -2.06
N ALA A 298 21.57 -1.79 -1.38
CA ALA A 298 21.61 -1.07 -0.11
C ALA A 298 21.19 0.39 -0.29
N TYR A 299 21.76 1.06 -1.29
CA TYR A 299 21.49 2.47 -1.55
C TYR A 299 20.02 2.74 -1.87
N SER A 300 19.33 1.81 -2.52
CA SER A 300 17.89 1.92 -2.81
C SER A 300 17.04 2.05 -1.54
N PHE A 301 17.43 1.38 -0.46
CA PHE A 301 16.76 1.50 0.85
C PHE A 301 17.27 2.72 1.63
N GLU A 302 18.56 3.03 1.54
CA GLU A 302 19.14 4.23 2.17
C GLU A 302 18.54 5.52 1.60
N ALA A 303 18.33 5.59 0.28
CA ALA A 303 17.67 6.72 -0.38
C ALA A 303 16.24 6.90 0.12
N ALA A 304 15.50 5.81 0.36
CA ALA A 304 14.17 5.87 0.96
C ALA A 304 14.18 6.33 2.43
N LEU A 305 15.31 6.19 3.12
CA LEU A 305 15.51 6.64 4.50
C LEU A 305 16.15 8.02 4.61
N ALA A 306 16.70 8.55 3.52
CA ALA A 306 17.30 9.87 3.47
C ALA A 306 16.25 10.95 3.75
N GLY A 307 16.67 12.00 4.45
CA GLY A 307 15.82 13.12 4.81
C GLY A 307 16.49 14.08 5.77
N THR A 308 15.85 15.20 6.01
CA THR A 308 16.30 16.24 6.92
C THR A 308 15.26 16.51 8.01
N THR A 309 15.70 16.86 9.21
CA THR A 309 14.80 17.40 10.24
C THR A 309 14.65 18.90 10.02
N GLN A 310 13.44 19.34 9.72
CA GLN A 310 13.11 20.76 9.60
C GLN A 310 12.43 21.24 10.88
N THR A 311 12.64 22.51 11.21
CA THR A 311 11.98 23.17 12.35
C THR A 311 11.02 24.22 11.82
N ASP A 312 9.74 24.11 12.16
CA ASP A 312 8.72 25.08 11.76
C ASP A 312 8.85 26.43 12.52
N GLU A 313 8.02 27.42 12.15
CA GLU A 313 8.04 28.75 12.78
C GLU A 313 7.71 28.70 14.29
N ASP A 314 7.02 27.66 14.75
CA ASP A 314 6.61 27.44 16.14
C ASP A 314 7.65 26.63 16.94
N GLY A 315 8.72 26.16 16.30
CA GLY A 315 9.82 25.41 16.93
C GLY A 315 9.60 23.90 16.98
N ASN A 316 8.61 23.35 16.27
CA ASN A 316 8.39 21.91 16.18
C ASN A 316 9.34 21.29 15.15
N GLU A 317 9.97 20.17 15.51
CA GLU A 317 10.83 19.41 14.62
C GLU A 317 10.01 18.32 13.89
N GLU A 318 10.11 18.31 12.56
CA GLU A 318 9.51 17.28 11.70
C GLU A 318 10.59 16.68 10.80
N PHE A 319 10.64 15.35 10.75
CA PHE A 319 11.52 14.65 9.81
C PHE A 319 10.85 14.61 8.45
N ARG A 320 11.49 15.21 7.45
CA ARG A 320 11.06 15.20 6.05
C ARG A 320 11.92 14.21 5.25
N PRO A 321 11.37 13.06 4.82
CA PRO A 321 12.08 12.15 3.94
C PRO A 321 12.21 12.72 2.51
N GLU A 322 13.31 12.40 1.83
CA GLU A 322 13.51 12.75 0.41
C GLU A 322 12.65 11.90 -0.52
N ALA A 323 12.31 10.67 -0.14
CA ALA A 323 11.39 9.81 -0.89
C ALA A 323 10.17 9.47 -0.02
N PRO A 324 9.24 10.42 0.19
CA PRO A 324 8.14 10.28 1.15
C PRO A 324 7.23 9.09 0.86
N ASP A 325 7.03 8.75 -0.41
CA ASP A 325 6.20 7.62 -0.81
C ASP A 325 6.82 6.26 -0.48
N TYR A 326 8.15 6.14 -0.50
CA TYR A 326 8.86 4.89 -0.19
C TYR A 326 9.38 4.78 1.25
N HIS A 327 9.55 5.91 1.94
CA HIS A 327 10.02 5.96 3.33
C HIS A 327 9.27 5.00 4.29
N PRO A 328 7.93 4.90 4.26
CA PRO A 328 7.19 3.98 5.14
C PRO A 328 7.55 2.51 4.97
N PHE A 329 8.05 2.11 3.79
CA PHE A 329 8.42 0.74 3.46
C PHE A 329 9.88 0.42 3.84
N ALA A 330 10.72 1.43 4.07
CA ALA A 330 12.11 1.27 4.48
C ALA A 330 12.34 1.51 5.98
N ARG A 331 11.51 2.33 6.66
CA ARG A 331 11.72 2.79 8.05
C ARG A 331 11.89 1.72 9.14
N ASN A 332 11.51 0.45 8.87
CA ASN A 332 11.76 -0.65 9.82
C ASN A 332 13.17 -1.27 9.64
N VAL A 333 13.94 -0.87 8.63
CA VAL A 333 15.33 -1.28 8.43
C VAL A 333 16.21 -0.45 9.36
N ALA A 334 16.83 -1.10 10.34
CA ALA A 334 17.74 -0.49 11.30
C ALA A 334 19.18 -0.39 10.79
N ASN A 335 19.60 -1.38 9.98
CA ASN A 335 20.95 -1.44 9.42
C ASN A 335 20.96 -2.25 8.12
N ILE A 336 21.87 -1.89 7.23
CA ILE A 336 22.18 -2.63 6.01
C ILE A 336 23.68 -2.90 6.01
N GLU A 337 24.08 -4.16 6.06
CA GLU A 337 25.47 -4.60 6.02
C GLU A 337 25.76 -5.23 4.65
N ILE A 338 26.69 -4.66 3.89
CA ILE A 338 27.23 -5.30 2.69
C ILE A 338 28.13 -6.47 3.13
N ILE A 339 27.77 -7.69 2.74
CA ILE A 339 28.55 -8.90 3.02
C ILE A 339 29.60 -9.09 1.93
N ASP A 340 29.17 -8.99 0.67
CA ASP A 340 29.99 -9.06 -0.53
C ASP A 340 29.27 -8.37 -1.70
N ASP A 341 29.91 -8.36 -2.87
CA ASP A 341 29.47 -7.76 -4.12
C ASP A 341 28.01 -8.06 -4.52
N LEU A 342 27.44 -9.21 -4.11
CA LEU A 342 26.08 -9.62 -4.45
C LEU A 342 25.21 -9.88 -3.22
N SER A 343 25.75 -9.76 -2.00
CA SER A 343 25.03 -10.13 -0.78
C SER A 343 25.03 -9.00 0.25
N LEU A 344 23.86 -8.78 0.84
CA LEU A 344 23.64 -7.81 1.90
C LEU A 344 22.74 -8.38 2.98
N ARG A 345 22.95 -7.94 4.23
CA ARG A 345 22.11 -8.27 5.37
C ARG A 345 21.31 -7.03 5.80
N PHE A 346 19.99 -7.18 5.84
CA PHE A 346 19.11 -6.25 6.52
C PHE A 346 18.96 -6.66 7.98
N THR A 347 19.07 -5.71 8.90
CA THR A 347 18.64 -5.85 10.30
C THR A 347 17.44 -4.94 10.52
N LEU A 348 16.36 -5.49 11.07
CA LEU A 348 15.12 -4.75 11.35
C LEU A 348 15.08 -4.19 12.77
N HIS A 349 14.38 -3.07 12.96
CA HIS A 349 14.09 -2.53 14.29
C HIS A 349 13.14 -3.44 15.09
N THR A 350 12.14 -3.99 14.40
CA THR A 350 11.14 -4.90 14.97
C THR A 350 10.82 -6.04 14.01
N PRO A 351 10.39 -7.22 14.50
CA PRO A 351 9.96 -8.31 13.62
C PRO A 351 8.84 -7.86 12.70
N SER A 352 8.90 -8.25 11.42
CA SER A 352 7.90 -7.89 10.41
C SER A 352 7.63 -9.07 9.48
N ALA A 353 6.47 -9.71 9.68
CA ALA A 353 5.99 -10.82 8.87
C ALA A 353 5.69 -10.41 7.41
N ALA A 354 5.54 -9.12 7.16
CA ALA A 354 5.27 -8.54 5.85
C ALA A 354 6.53 -7.95 5.18
N PHE A 355 7.73 -8.10 5.75
CA PHE A 355 8.94 -7.46 5.20
C PHE A 355 9.24 -7.88 3.75
N GLU A 356 9.07 -9.15 3.41
CA GLU A 356 9.25 -9.65 2.04
C GLU A 356 8.28 -9.00 1.05
N THR A 357 7.00 -8.87 1.42
CA THR A 357 5.94 -8.35 0.53
C THR A 357 5.89 -6.83 0.49
N SER A 358 6.08 -6.18 1.64
CA SER A 358 5.85 -4.74 1.83
C SER A 358 7.12 -3.91 1.72
N SER A 359 8.31 -4.53 1.77
CA SER A 359 9.59 -3.83 1.59
C SER A 359 10.35 -4.41 0.39
N LEU A 360 10.74 -5.70 0.44
CA LEU A 360 11.59 -6.30 -0.60
C LEU A 360 10.90 -6.39 -1.97
N ALA A 361 9.58 -6.62 -2.00
CA ALA A 361 8.78 -6.63 -3.22
C ALA A 361 8.18 -5.26 -3.60
N LYS A 362 8.48 -4.21 -2.83
CA LYS A 362 7.90 -2.88 -2.99
C LYS A 362 8.90 -1.82 -3.46
N LEU A 363 10.07 -1.75 -2.83
CA LEU A 363 11.10 -0.77 -3.22
C LEU A 363 11.70 -1.14 -4.58
N ASN A 364 11.82 -0.13 -5.44
CA ASN A 364 12.53 -0.25 -6.70
C ASN A 364 14.04 -0.18 -6.43
N LEU A 365 14.81 -1.03 -7.12
CA LEU A 365 16.25 -0.87 -7.17
C LEU A 365 16.57 0.34 -8.04
N ILE A 366 17.42 1.23 -7.53
CA ILE A 366 17.89 2.42 -8.24
C ILE A 366 19.41 2.38 -8.44
N PRO A 367 19.92 2.88 -9.58
CA PRO A 367 21.36 2.96 -9.82
C PRO A 367 21.99 4.00 -8.91
N LYS A 368 22.85 3.56 -7.99
CA LYS A 368 23.50 4.45 -7.01
C LYS A 368 24.29 5.56 -7.69
N HIS A 369 24.99 5.24 -8.78
CA HIS A 369 25.80 6.21 -9.53
C HIS A 369 24.98 7.35 -10.17
N VAL A 370 23.68 7.16 -10.35
CA VAL A 370 22.76 8.19 -10.86
C VAL A 370 22.10 8.94 -9.70
N TRP A 371 21.57 8.20 -8.72
CA TRP A 371 20.69 8.77 -7.71
C TRP A 371 21.42 9.31 -6.48
N GLU A 372 22.61 8.82 -6.14
CA GLU A 372 23.40 9.34 -5.01
C GLU A 372 23.73 10.84 -5.16
N PRO A 373 24.23 11.33 -6.31
CA PRO A 373 24.42 12.76 -6.51
C PRO A 373 23.13 13.58 -6.42
N ILE A 374 22.00 13.03 -6.88
CA ILE A 374 20.70 13.72 -6.88
C ILE A 374 20.17 13.87 -5.45
N ILE A 375 20.13 12.78 -4.68
CA ILE A 375 19.67 12.80 -3.29
C ILE A 375 20.59 13.69 -2.44
N ASN A 376 21.90 13.63 -2.63
CA ASN A 376 22.83 14.51 -1.92
C ASN A 376 22.59 16.00 -2.21
N ASP A 377 22.19 16.36 -3.44
CA ASP A 377 21.82 17.73 -3.78
C ASP A 377 20.46 18.12 -3.16
N LEU A 378 19.48 17.22 -3.19
CA LEU A 378 18.15 17.42 -2.59
C LEU A 378 18.22 17.65 -1.08
N LEU A 379 19.07 16.92 -0.36
CA LEU A 379 19.32 17.10 1.08
C LEU A 379 19.83 18.51 1.45
N THR A 380 20.21 19.32 0.47
CA THR A 380 20.62 20.73 0.67
C THR A 380 19.52 21.75 0.34
N LYS A 381 18.33 21.28 -0.07
CA LYS A 381 17.21 22.11 -0.50
C LYS A 381 16.01 21.89 0.41
N ASP A 382 15.29 22.98 0.69
CA ASP A 382 14.11 22.94 1.56
C ASP A 382 12.80 22.86 0.77
N ASP A 383 12.83 23.01 -0.56
CA ASP A 383 11.64 23.15 -1.42
C ASP A 383 11.51 22.06 -2.49
N ALA A 384 12.33 21.01 -2.43
CA ALA A 384 12.32 19.89 -3.35
C ALA A 384 12.61 18.57 -2.62
N ASP A 385 12.16 17.49 -3.21
CA ASP A 385 12.40 16.10 -2.79
C ASP A 385 12.49 15.22 -4.04
N ALA A 386 12.69 13.91 -3.85
CA ALA A 386 12.88 12.97 -4.94
C ALA A 386 11.67 12.92 -5.88
N ASP A 387 10.44 13.13 -5.40
CA ASP A 387 9.23 13.12 -6.22
C ASP A 387 9.24 14.23 -7.29
N SER A 388 9.94 15.33 -7.02
CA SER A 388 10.09 16.44 -7.97
C SER A 388 11.06 16.15 -9.13
N ILE A 389 11.80 15.04 -9.07
CA ILE A 389 12.83 14.70 -10.06
C ILE A 389 12.23 13.91 -11.22
N GLN A 390 12.57 14.32 -12.44
CA GLN A 390 12.23 13.59 -13.65
C GLN A 390 13.50 13.39 -14.48
N GLU A 391 13.94 12.14 -14.60
CA GLU A 391 15.01 11.77 -15.53
C GLU A 391 14.53 11.97 -16.98
N GLU A 392 15.40 12.51 -17.84
CA GLU A 392 15.11 12.65 -19.28
C GLU A 392 14.98 11.28 -19.96
N ILE A 393 15.85 10.35 -19.57
CA ILE A 393 15.79 8.93 -19.96
C ILE A 393 16.02 8.12 -18.68
N PRO A 394 14.97 7.54 -18.09
CA PRO A 394 15.09 6.74 -16.88
C PRO A 394 16.04 5.55 -17.05
N ILE A 395 16.96 5.37 -16.09
CA ILE A 395 17.86 4.22 -16.05
C ILE A 395 17.35 3.22 -15.01
N GLY A 396 16.93 2.04 -15.47
CA GLY A 396 16.50 0.95 -14.60
C GLY A 396 17.21 -0.37 -14.90
N SER A 397 16.81 -1.43 -14.21
CA SER A 397 17.36 -2.79 -14.33
C SER A 397 16.32 -3.79 -14.84
N GLY A 398 15.08 -3.35 -15.00
CA GLY A 398 13.95 -4.16 -15.42
C GLY A 398 13.98 -4.54 -16.91
N PRO A 399 13.04 -5.40 -17.35
CA PRO A 399 13.03 -5.97 -18.69
C PRO A 399 12.71 -4.96 -19.82
N PHE A 400 12.17 -3.79 -19.50
CA PHE A 400 11.85 -2.75 -20.48
C PHE A 400 12.61 -1.47 -20.17
N LYS A 401 13.07 -0.80 -21.22
CA LYS A 401 13.72 0.52 -21.13
C LYS A 401 12.83 1.58 -21.77
N TYR A 402 12.90 2.80 -21.26
CA TYR A 402 12.22 3.92 -21.86
C TYR A 402 12.82 4.25 -23.24
N THR A 403 11.97 4.61 -24.21
CA THR A 403 12.37 5.07 -25.54
C THR A 403 11.58 6.34 -25.88
N ALA A 404 12.30 7.43 -26.20
CA ALA A 404 11.73 8.72 -26.56
C ALA A 404 11.17 8.78 -28.00
#